data_AF-A0AAD9BE70-F1
#
_entry.id   AF-A0AAD9BE70-F1
#
_cell.length_a   1.000
_cell.length_b   1.000
_cell.length_c   1.000
_cell.angle_alpha   90.00
_cell.angle_beta   90.00
_cell.angle_gamma   90.00
#
_symmetry.space_group_name_H-M   'P 1'
#
loop_
_entity.id
_entity.type
_entity.pdbx_description
1 polymer ?
#
loop_
_entity_poly.entity_id
_entity_poly.type
_entity_poly.pdbx_seq_one_letter_code
_entity_poly.pdbx_strand_id
1 'polypeptide(L)'
;MYIPSCDEDGYYRKVQCDQSRGECWCVDQHGGEMMGTRIHGNPDCGKRDGGLGKHIFSQCNQHDVSYSQSYVLSVIETLQLYFLKNMNI
;
A
#
# COMPACT_ATOMS: atom_id res chain seq x y z
N MET A 1 -4.36 8.51 -0.42
CA MET A 1 -3.04 7.90 -0.60
C MET A 1 -3.06 6.60 0.15
N TYR A 2 -2.97 5.52 -0.61
CA TYR A 2 -2.98 4.17 -0.10
C TYR A 2 -1.54 3.63 -0.09
N ILE A 3 -1.09 3.23 1.09
CA ILE A 3 0.14 2.47 1.32
C ILE A 3 -0.30 1.14 1.92
N PRO A 4 -0.01 -0.01 1.30
CA PRO A 4 -0.42 -1.29 1.84
C PRO A 4 0.18 -1.49 3.25
N SER A 5 -0.68 -1.84 4.19
CA SER A 5 -0.33 -2.15 5.57
C SER A 5 0.04 -3.63 5.67
N CYS A 6 1.29 -3.89 6.03
CA CYS A 6 1.81 -5.24 6.25
C CYS A 6 1.91 -5.53 7.75
N ASP A 7 1.83 -6.79 8.14
CA ASP A 7 2.16 -7.24 9.49
C ASP A 7 3.68 -7.42 9.69
N GLU A 8 4.08 -7.87 10.87
CA GLU A 8 5.48 -8.07 11.25
C GLU A 8 6.16 -9.20 10.45
N ASP A 9 5.36 -10.13 9.92
CA ASP A 9 5.81 -11.28 9.14
C ASP A 9 5.91 -10.92 7.63
N GLY A 10 5.54 -9.69 7.26
CA GLY A 10 5.61 -9.18 5.88
C GLY A 10 4.40 -9.56 5.02
N TYR A 11 3.25 -9.90 5.62
CA TYR A 11 2.01 -10.25 4.91
C TYR A 11 0.97 -9.14 5.01
N TYR A 12 0.00 -9.12 4.09
CA TYR A 12 -1.09 -8.13 4.14
C TYR A 12 -1.89 -8.22 5.44
N ARG A 13 -2.08 -7.08 6.10
CA ARG A 13 -3.10 -6.99 7.15
C ARG A 13 -4.49 -7.08 6.54
N LYS A 14 -5.41 -7.76 7.22
CA LYS A 14 -6.82 -7.89 6.80
C LYS A 14 -7.52 -6.56 6.55
N VAL A 15 -7.19 -5.54 7.33
CA VAL A 15 -7.72 -4.18 7.16
C VAL A 15 -6.67 -3.35 6.44
N GLN A 16 -7.10 -2.72 5.36
CA GLN A 16 -6.32 -1.75 4.60
C GLN A 16 -7.02 -0.40 4.64
N CYS A 17 -6.23 0.69 4.66
CA CYS A 17 -6.77 2.03 4.81
C CYS A 17 -6.12 3.01 3.83
N ASP A 18 -6.95 3.81 3.15
CA ASP A 18 -6.52 5.05 2.51
C ASP A 18 -6.64 6.19 3.53
N GLN A 19 -5.50 6.58 4.09
CA GLN A 19 -5.45 7.62 5.12
C GLN A 19 -5.86 9.00 4.60
N SER A 20 -5.69 9.30 3.31
CA SER A 20 -6.08 10.61 2.78
C SER A 20 -7.58 10.73 2.58
N ARG A 21 -8.28 9.60 2.40
CA ARG A 21 -9.74 9.55 2.26
C ARG A 21 -10.44 9.20 3.58
N GLY A 22 -9.68 8.69 4.56
CA GLY A 22 -10.23 8.17 5.82
C GLY A 22 -11.14 6.96 5.59
N GLU A 23 -10.87 6.20 4.53
CA GLU A 23 -11.62 5.01 4.13
C GLU A 23 -10.77 3.77 4.41
N CYS A 24 -11.36 2.72 4.98
CA CYS A 24 -10.72 1.42 5.14
C CYS A 24 -11.61 0.31 4.62
N TRP A 25 -11.01 -0.80 4.20
CA TRP A 25 -11.67 -1.96 3.63
C TRP A 25 -11.00 -3.27 4.10
N CYS A 26 -11.72 -4.37 3.95
CA CYS A 26 -11.15 -5.70 4.14
C CYS A 26 -10.46 -6.15 2.85
N VAL A 27 -9.37 -6.88 2.99
CA VAL A 27 -8.70 -7.54 1.87
C VAL A 27 -8.77 -9.05 1.94
N ASP A 28 -8.77 -9.67 0.77
CA ASP A 28 -8.59 -11.10 0.62
C ASP A 28 -7.11 -11.51 0.84
N GLN A 29 -6.84 -12.80 0.68
CA GLN A 29 -5.50 -13.35 0.86
C GLN A 29 -4.46 -12.79 -0.11
N HIS A 30 -4.83 -12.09 -1.19
CA HIS A 30 -3.90 -11.49 -2.14
C HIS A 30 -3.71 -9.99 -1.92
N GLY A 31 -4.35 -9.41 -0.89
CA GLY A 31 -4.36 -7.97 -0.66
C GLY A 31 -5.40 -7.22 -1.50
N GLY A 32 -6.30 -7.93 -2.20
CA GLY A 32 -7.36 -7.36 -3.01
C GLY A 32 -8.56 -6.96 -2.15
N GLU A 33 -9.15 -5.80 -2.43
CA GLU A 33 -10.34 -5.32 -1.72
C GLU A 33 -11.51 -6.30 -1.85
N MET A 34 -12.13 -6.64 -0.72
CA MET A 34 -13.39 -7.37 -0.68
C MET A 34 -14.54 -6.39 -0.94
N MET A 35 -15.36 -6.69 -1.95
CA MET A 35 -16.48 -5.81 -2.33
C MET A 35 -17.42 -5.54 -1.15
N GLY A 36 -17.83 -4.28 -1.02
CA GLY A 36 -18.79 -3.84 0.00
C GLY A 36 -18.21 -3.66 1.41
N THR A 37 -16.90 -3.84 1.59
CA THR A 37 -16.25 -3.67 2.92
C THR A 37 -15.65 -2.28 3.15
N ARG A 38 -15.59 -1.45 2.10
CA ARG A 38 -15.05 -0.09 2.18
C ARG A 38 -15.99 0.84 2.93
N ILE A 39 -15.51 1.39 4.04
CA ILE A 39 -16.25 2.32 4.90
C ILE A 39 -15.33 3.44 5.41
N HIS A 40 -15.93 4.51 5.91
CA HIS A 40 -15.20 5.46 6.76
C HIS A 40 -15.00 4.87 8.15
N GLY A 41 -13.77 4.84 8.64
CA GLY A 41 -13.42 4.21 9.91
C GLY A 41 -13.01 2.74 9.76
N ASN A 42 -13.25 1.91 10.78
CA ASN A 42 -12.67 0.57 10.87
C ASN A 42 -13.68 -0.53 10.50
N PRO A 43 -13.51 -1.25 9.37
CA PRO A 43 -14.40 -2.34 8.99
C PRO A 43 -14.23 -3.58 9.88
N ASP A 44 -15.30 -4.35 10.05
CA ASP A 44 -15.24 -5.65 10.68
C ASP A 44 -14.89 -6.73 9.64
N CYS A 45 -13.62 -7.14 9.61
CA CYS A 45 -13.12 -8.16 8.68
C CYS A 45 -13.15 -9.58 9.26
N GLY A 46 -13.82 -9.80 10.40
CA GLY A 46 -13.97 -11.10 11.02
C GLY A 46 -12.68 -11.68 11.62
N LYS A 47 -12.77 -12.14 12.88
CA LYS A 47 -11.68 -12.85 13.59
C LYS A 47 -11.67 -14.36 13.35
N ARG A 48 -12.03 -14.83 12.16
CA ARG A 48 -12.03 -16.27 11.87
C ARG A 48 -10.68 -16.76 11.41
N ASP A 49 -9.65 -16.64 12.25
CA ASP A 49 -8.41 -17.41 12.11
C ASP A 49 -7.96 -17.85 13.48
N GLY A 50 -8.55 -18.95 13.95
CA GLY A 50 -7.98 -19.74 15.03
C GLY A 50 -6.66 -20.35 14.56
N GLY A 51 -5.56 -19.61 14.72
CA GLY A 51 -4.21 -20.16 14.74
C GLY A 51 -3.59 -20.68 13.43
N LEU A 52 -4.24 -20.57 12.26
CA LEU A 52 -3.72 -21.16 11.00
C LEU A 52 -3.49 -20.15 9.84
N GLY A 53 -3.76 -18.85 10.00
CA GLY A 53 -4.09 -17.98 8.86
C GLY A 53 -3.12 -16.87 8.44
N LYS A 54 -1.86 -16.83 8.89
CA LYS A 54 -0.94 -15.74 8.49
C LYS A 54 -0.27 -15.95 7.13
N HIS A 55 0.25 -17.15 6.88
CA HIS A 55 0.90 -17.53 5.61
C HIS A 55 -0.06 -17.70 4.44
N ILE A 56 -1.37 -17.58 4.67
CA ILE A 56 -2.37 -17.55 3.59
C ILE A 56 -2.34 -16.21 2.87
N PHE A 57 -2.11 -15.12 3.60
CA PHE A 57 -1.96 -13.82 2.97
C PHE A 57 -0.69 -13.81 2.11
N SER A 58 -0.74 -13.12 0.98
CA SER A 58 0.41 -12.90 0.12
C SER A 58 1.38 -11.95 0.83
N GLN A 59 2.65 -12.07 0.45
CA GLN A 59 3.66 -11.12 0.88
C GLN A 59 3.24 -9.71 0.46
N CYS A 60 3.38 -8.79 1.39
CA CYS A 60 3.06 -7.39 1.27
C CYS A 60 4.40 -6.65 1.24
N ASN A 61 4.72 -6.06 0.09
CA ASN A 61 5.84 -5.16 0.02
C ASN A 61 5.33 -3.75 0.33
N GLN A 62 5.72 -3.20 1.47
CA GLN A 62 5.59 -1.76 1.73
C GLN A 62 6.40 -0.90 0.74
N HIS A 63 7.24 -1.53 -0.09
CA HIS A 63 7.95 -0.91 -1.21
C HIS A 63 7.14 -0.90 -2.53
N ASP A 64 6.01 -1.61 -2.62
CA ASP A 64 5.07 -1.54 -3.74
C ASP A 64 4.03 -0.41 -3.54
N VAL A 65 4.39 0.61 -2.74
CA VAL A 65 3.68 1.89 -2.79
C VAL A 65 3.94 2.47 -4.14
N SER A 66 2.88 2.88 -4.82
CA SER A 66 2.84 3.61 -6.08
C SER A 66 3.67 4.91 -6.10
N TYR A 67 4.98 4.84 -5.90
CA TYR A 67 5.89 5.57 -6.75
C TYR A 67 5.66 4.98 -8.13
N SER A 68 4.66 5.53 -8.84
CA SER A 68 4.50 5.23 -10.25
C SER A 68 5.90 5.25 -10.86
N GLN A 69 6.29 4.24 -11.63
CA GLN A 69 7.56 4.28 -12.35
C GLN A 69 7.67 5.63 -13.09
N SER A 70 6.55 6.19 -13.57
CA SER A 70 6.49 7.53 -14.15
C SER A 70 6.81 8.68 -13.19
N TYR A 71 6.46 8.58 -11.89
CA TYR A 71 6.81 9.58 -10.88
C TYR A 71 8.29 9.48 -10.50
N VAL A 72 8.85 8.28 -10.30
CA VAL A 72 10.30 8.10 -10.06
C VAL A 72 11.11 8.61 -11.24
N LEU A 73 10.70 8.25 -12.47
CA LEU A 73 11.31 8.76 -13.70
C LEU A 73 11.19 10.29 -13.78
N SER A 74 10.04 10.87 -13.46
CA SER A 74 9.86 12.33 -13.44
C SER A 74 10.75 13.04 -12.40
N VAL A 75 10.98 12.43 -11.23
CA VAL A 75 11.86 12.96 -10.20
C VAL A 75 13.32 12.87 -10.63
N ILE A 76 13.75 11.76 -11.23
CA ILE A 76 15.10 11.60 -11.79
C ILE A 76 15.33 12.60 -12.94
N GLU A 77 14.39 12.75 -13.86
CA GLU A 77 14.47 13.73 -14.97
C GLU A 77 14.55 15.17 -14.43
N THR A 78 13.74 15.50 -13.42
CA THR A 78 13.75 16.82 -12.78
C THR A 78 15.08 17.08 -12.06
N LEU A 79 15.63 16.09 -11.35
CA LEU A 79 16.94 16.19 -10.71
C LEU A 79 18.05 16.33 -11.74
N GLN A 80 18.04 15.55 -12.84
CA GLN A 80 19.00 15.68 -13.93
C GLN A 80 18.93 17.08 -14.57
N LEU A 81 17.74 17.61 -14.84
CA LEU A 81 17.58 18.97 -15.34
C LEU A 81 18.04 20.04 -14.34
N TYR A 82 17.81 19.82 -13.05
CA TYR A 82 18.30 20.70 -11.99
C TYR A 82 19.84 20.70 -11.96
N PHE A 83 20.49 19.53 -11.99
CA PHE A 83 21.94 19.44 -12.06
C PHE A 83 22.49 20.05 -13.35
N LEU A 84 21.85 19.84 -14.51
CA LEU A 84 22.26 20.45 -15.79
C LEU A 84 22.09 21.97 -15.79
N LYS A 85 21.07 22.51 -15.13
CA LYS A 85 20.87 23.96 -14.98
C LYS A 85 21.84 24.60 -13.99
N ASN A 86 22.27 23.86 -12.95
CA ASN A 86 23.18 24.35 -11.91
C ASN A 86 24.67 24.05 -12.17
N MET A 87 24.98 23.21 -13.17
CA MET A 87 26.34 22.99 -13.69
C MET A 87 26.67 23.87 -14.90
N ASN A 88 25.83 24.87 -15.23
CA ASN A 88 26.21 25.96 -16.14
C ASN A 88 27.15 26.97 -15.44
N ILE A 89 28.33 26.47 -15.08
CA ILE A 89 29.61 27.21 -15.11
C ILE A 89 30.32 26.79 -16.40
#